data_AF-A0A2N2GAE5-F1
#
_entry.id   AF-A0A2N2GAE5-F1
#
_cell.length_a   1.000
_cell.length_b   1.000
_cell.length_c   1.000
_cell.angle_alpha   90.00
_cell.angle_beta   90.00
_cell.angle_gamma   90.00
#
_symmetry.space_group_name_H-M   'P 1'
#
loop_
_entity.id
_entity.type
_entity.pdbx_description
1 polymer ?
#
loop_
_entity_poly.entity_id
_entity_poly.type
_entity_poly.pdbx_seq_one_letter_code
_entity_poly.pdbx_strand_id
1 'polypeptide(L)'
;MLVNGTAYPTITLAPGQYRFRILNASHDRFLNLQLYRATTGIVSGFSGLSGGSGYTSAPAVTITGDGTGATAVATILGGAVNDITITTVGSGYTTANITIAPPASGVQATATAVVYTAAPTEVGMVPAAQSPGFPDTWPKDGREGGVPDPAMRGPAFLQIGTEGGFLPKPTVLNNQPVQWNLDPTMFNVGNVLPQRDGGGTLILGPAERADVIVDLTSFAGRTLILYNDAPTAFPALDPHYDYYTGAPDRRDIGGYKPIPPGVGPNIRTVMQIVVSGTPTTVVPDGYNAGTLSALETAFAGSTGIFQKSQDPIIVGQTAYNTTYATTFPATWPNWGLSRISDGSISFQKVDGTVMSNFVMKAKAIHDEMGATFDDYGRMSAKLGLELPFTNAAIANFILQNFVDPATEKVKPGEIQIWRITHNGVDTHPIHFHLFDVQVLNRVGWDGFIRLPDDNELGWKDTVRMNPLEDTIVALRPVQPQVPFTLPNSIRPLHPAMPLGSTEGFSSMDPATGDQWATPQTNQMVNFGHEYTWHCHILSHEENDMMRPIVLNVDQLLYAVLGSSLWQWDMGSWTQIN
;
A
#
# COMPACT_ATOMS: atom_id res chain seq x y z
N MET A 1 12.97 5.28 -10.82
CA MET A 1 11.64 4.75 -11.19
C MET A 1 11.35 5.07 -12.64
N LEU A 2 10.51 4.27 -13.31
CA LEU A 2 10.06 4.52 -14.68
C LEU A 2 8.55 4.80 -14.68
N VAL A 3 8.11 5.69 -15.55
CA VAL A 3 6.69 5.93 -15.84
C VAL A 3 6.49 5.67 -17.34
N ASN A 4 5.62 4.71 -17.68
CA ASN A 4 5.40 4.27 -19.07
C ASN A 4 6.70 4.00 -19.84
N GLY A 5 7.66 3.32 -19.19
CA GLY A 5 8.96 2.97 -19.77
C GLY A 5 9.99 4.11 -19.84
N THR A 6 9.66 5.33 -19.39
CA THR A 6 10.57 6.48 -19.42
C THR A 6 11.06 6.81 -18.02
N ALA A 7 12.38 7.04 -17.88
CA ALA A 7 12.96 7.51 -16.62
C ALA A 7 12.68 9.01 -16.46
N TYR A 8 12.03 9.38 -15.36
CA TYR A 8 11.71 10.75 -14.98
C TYR A 8 11.12 11.60 -16.13
N PRO A 9 9.96 11.21 -16.70
CA PRO A 9 9.41 11.93 -17.85
C PRO A 9 8.85 13.29 -17.46
N THR A 10 8.82 14.19 -18.44
CA THR A 10 8.13 15.47 -18.37
C THR A 10 6.99 15.48 -19.38
N ILE A 11 5.80 15.90 -18.94
CA ILE A 11 4.67 16.18 -19.83
C ILE A 11 4.26 17.65 -19.72
N THR A 12 3.90 18.27 -20.84
CA THR A 12 3.38 19.64 -20.86
C THR A 12 1.88 19.62 -21.14
N LEU A 13 1.09 20.23 -20.27
CA LEU A 13 -0.38 20.30 -20.35
C LEU A 13 -0.85 21.77 -20.33
N ALA A 14 -2.06 22.01 -20.84
CA ALA A 14 -2.72 23.30 -20.69
C ALA A 14 -3.37 23.40 -19.30
N PRO A 15 -3.67 24.61 -18.79
CA PRO A 15 -4.54 24.74 -17.61
C PRO A 15 -5.91 24.13 -17.91
N GLY A 16 -6.37 23.19 -17.08
CA GLY A 16 -7.64 22.49 -17.28
C GLY A 16 -7.75 21.21 -16.45
N GLN A 17 -8.83 20.48 -16.63
CA GLN A 17 -9.12 19.23 -15.91
C GLN A 17 -8.69 18.01 -16.73
N TYR A 18 -7.94 17.12 -16.09
CA TYR A 18 -7.40 15.91 -16.73
C TYR A 18 -7.77 14.68 -15.92
N ARG A 19 -8.12 13.60 -16.62
CA ARG A 19 -8.34 12.28 -16.04
C ARG A 19 -7.08 11.45 -16.23
N PHE A 20 -6.47 11.00 -15.13
CA PHE A 20 -5.33 10.10 -15.12
C PHE A 20 -5.77 8.71 -14.67
N ARG A 21 -5.30 7.69 -15.39
CA ARG A 21 -5.39 6.29 -14.97
C ARG A 21 -4.01 5.84 -14.59
N ILE A 22 -3.85 5.48 -13.32
CA ILE A 22 -2.57 5.17 -12.70
C ILE A 22 -2.59 3.69 -12.38
N LEU A 23 -1.51 2.99 -12.72
CA LEU A 23 -1.24 1.61 -12.32
C LEU A 23 0.12 1.60 -11.63
N ASN A 24 0.20 1.03 -10.43
CA ASN A 24 1.49 0.72 -9.85
C ASN A 24 2.00 -0.61 -10.43
N ALA A 25 2.92 -0.50 -11.40
CA ALA A 25 3.59 -1.64 -12.03
C ALA A 25 4.95 -1.96 -11.39
N SER A 26 5.21 -1.46 -10.18
CA SER A 26 6.42 -1.82 -9.43
C SER A 26 6.37 -3.28 -9.01
N HIS A 27 7.54 -3.92 -8.91
CA HIS A 27 7.62 -5.32 -8.49
C HIS A 27 7.34 -5.50 -6.99
N ASP A 28 7.74 -4.52 -6.17
CA ASP A 28 7.79 -4.65 -4.70
C ASP A 28 7.49 -3.35 -3.94
N ARG A 29 7.32 -2.21 -4.65
CA ARG A 29 7.17 -0.90 -4.01
C ARG A 29 5.72 -0.44 -3.92
N PHE A 30 5.31 -0.11 -2.70
CA PHE A 30 4.18 0.80 -2.49
C PHE A 30 4.56 2.21 -2.90
N LEU A 31 3.56 2.98 -3.34
CA LEU A 31 3.69 4.39 -3.71
C LEU A 31 2.70 5.22 -2.88
N ASN A 32 3.12 6.38 -2.41
CA ASN A 32 2.21 7.42 -1.91
C ASN A 32 2.32 8.64 -2.82
N LEU A 33 1.48 8.67 -3.84
CA LEU A 33 1.56 9.68 -4.89
C LEU A 33 0.91 11.00 -4.46
N GLN A 34 1.66 12.08 -4.62
CA GLN A 34 1.28 13.45 -4.29
C GLN A 34 1.72 14.40 -5.41
N LEU A 35 1.14 15.59 -5.50
CA LEU A 35 1.56 16.66 -6.39
C LEU A 35 2.10 17.84 -5.59
N TYR A 36 3.32 18.27 -5.89
CA TYR A 36 3.92 19.48 -5.33
C TYR A 36 4.42 20.39 -6.44
N ARG A 37 4.41 21.69 -6.20
CA ARG A 37 5.07 22.64 -7.10
C ARG A 37 6.57 22.43 -7.03
N ALA A 38 7.19 22.36 -8.19
CA ALA A 38 8.63 22.31 -8.31
C ALA A 38 9.26 23.65 -7.87
N THR A 39 10.47 23.59 -7.34
CA THR A 39 11.23 24.75 -6.88
C THR A 39 12.67 24.70 -7.34
N THR A 40 13.26 25.88 -7.50
CA THR A 40 14.70 26.06 -7.53
C THR A 40 15.25 26.39 -6.14
N GLY A 41 14.49 27.09 -5.30
CA GLY A 41 14.99 27.70 -4.05
C GLY A 41 15.15 26.73 -2.88
N ILE A 42 16.19 25.89 -2.93
CA ILE A 42 16.62 25.02 -1.83
C ILE A 42 18.11 25.24 -1.51
N VAL A 43 18.54 24.90 -0.29
CA VAL A 43 19.96 24.80 0.04
C VAL A 43 20.47 23.45 -0.47
N SER A 44 21.48 23.48 -1.34
CA SER A 44 22.00 22.31 -2.05
C SER A 44 23.37 21.84 -1.58
N GLY A 45 24.05 22.63 -0.76
CA GLY A 45 25.33 22.25 -0.19
C GLY A 45 26.03 23.40 0.51
N PHE A 46 27.28 23.14 0.89
CA PHE A 46 28.18 24.13 1.47
C PHE A 46 29.50 24.13 0.71
N SER A 47 30.13 25.30 0.61
CA SER A 47 31.41 25.48 -0.07
C SER A 47 32.37 26.30 0.79
N GLY A 48 33.67 26.23 0.49
CA GLY A 48 34.68 27.02 1.20
C GLY A 48 34.80 26.69 2.69
N LEU A 49 34.61 25.42 3.07
CA LEU A 49 34.73 25.00 4.46
C LEU A 49 36.15 25.23 4.98
N SER A 50 36.27 26.10 5.99
CA SER A 50 37.43 26.19 6.88
C SER A 50 37.04 25.52 8.19
N GLY A 51 37.66 24.38 8.49
CA GLY A 51 37.29 23.54 9.64
C GLY A 51 37.55 24.17 11.01
N GLY A 52 38.28 25.29 11.06
CA GLY A 52 38.67 25.93 12.31
C GLY A 52 39.55 25.02 13.17
N SER A 53 39.52 25.21 14.50
CA SER A 53 40.23 24.37 15.47
C SER A 53 39.66 24.51 16.87
N GLY A 54 39.89 23.52 17.73
CA GLY A 54 39.52 23.56 19.16
C GLY A 54 38.12 23.04 19.47
N TYR A 55 37.47 22.36 18.51
CA TYR A 55 36.19 21.69 18.73
C TYR A 55 36.40 20.37 19.48
N THR A 56 35.70 20.20 20.60
CA THR A 56 35.66 18.93 21.36
C THR A 56 34.38 18.14 21.13
N SER A 57 33.38 18.76 20.50
CA SER A 57 32.12 18.16 20.04
C SER A 57 31.68 18.81 18.74
N ALA A 58 30.76 18.17 18.01
CA ALA A 58 30.15 18.75 16.83
C ALA A 58 29.48 20.11 17.17
N PRO A 59 29.82 21.21 16.48
CA PRO A 59 29.17 22.49 16.71
C PRO A 59 27.76 22.53 16.12
N ALA A 60 26.88 23.33 16.71
CA ALA A 60 25.59 23.62 16.12
C ALA A 60 25.75 24.38 14.79
N VAL A 61 24.97 23.98 13.78
CA VAL A 61 24.90 24.64 12.48
C VAL A 61 23.53 25.31 12.36
N THR A 62 23.52 26.60 12.00
CA THR A 62 22.29 27.36 11.79
C THR A 62 22.27 27.93 10.39
N ILE A 63 21.16 27.72 9.68
CA ILE A 63 20.94 28.27 8.34
C ILE A 63 19.86 29.34 8.44
N THR A 64 20.14 30.54 7.94
CA THR A 64 19.21 31.67 7.88
C THR A 64 19.10 32.18 6.45
N GLY A 65 18.15 33.05 6.17
CA GLY A 65 17.90 33.56 4.82
C GLY A 65 16.47 34.04 4.64
N ASP A 66 16.03 34.09 3.39
CA ASP A 66 14.65 34.41 3.00
C ASP A 66 13.74 33.16 2.87
N GLY A 67 14.34 31.97 2.83
CA GLY A 67 13.63 30.69 2.88
C GLY A 67 13.45 30.15 4.30
N THR A 68 12.88 28.93 4.37
CA THR A 68 12.58 28.24 5.63
C THR A 68 12.98 26.77 5.60
N GLY A 69 13.19 26.17 6.77
CA GLY A 69 13.28 24.72 6.95
C GLY A 69 14.61 24.06 6.58
N ALA A 70 15.61 24.80 6.08
CA ALA A 70 16.93 24.19 5.83
C ALA A 70 17.63 23.84 7.15
N THR A 71 18.12 22.61 7.27
CA THR A 71 18.86 22.12 8.45
C THR A 71 20.10 21.33 8.02
N ALA A 72 21.14 21.35 8.85
CA ALA A 72 22.38 20.62 8.61
C ALA A 72 23.06 20.26 9.93
N VAL A 73 23.94 19.27 9.89
CA VAL A 73 24.77 18.82 11.00
C VAL A 73 26.25 18.85 10.61
N ALA A 74 27.11 19.20 11.56
CA ALA A 74 28.56 19.18 11.36
C ALA A 74 29.17 17.91 11.98
N THR A 75 30.21 17.37 11.35
CA THR A 75 31.07 16.34 11.96
C THR A 75 32.43 16.93 12.27
N ILE A 76 33.12 16.37 13.28
CA ILE A 76 34.47 16.80 13.67
C ILE A 76 35.46 15.65 13.49
N LEU A 77 36.68 15.99 13.08
CA LEU A 77 37.82 15.08 13.03
C LEU A 77 39.07 15.84 13.48
N GLY A 78 39.80 15.29 14.45
CA GLY A 78 41.05 15.91 14.94
C GLY A 78 40.88 17.31 15.53
N GLY A 79 39.70 17.64 16.07
CA GLY A 79 39.42 18.93 16.71
C GLY A 79 39.02 20.07 15.75
N ALA A 80 38.78 19.75 14.48
CA ALA A 80 38.25 20.68 13.46
C ALA A 80 36.95 20.13 12.86
N VAL A 81 36.09 21.01 12.35
CA VAL A 81 34.92 20.62 11.55
C VAL A 81 35.42 19.99 10.24
N ASN A 82 35.02 18.74 10.00
CA ASN A 82 35.48 17.94 8.88
C ASN A 82 34.46 17.92 7.73
N ASP A 83 33.18 17.85 8.06
CA ASP A 83 32.10 17.87 7.07
C ASP A 83 30.84 18.57 7.61
N ILE A 84 29.99 19.05 6.71
CA ILE A 84 28.68 19.61 7.02
C ILE A 84 27.66 18.94 6.10
N THR A 85 26.81 18.11 6.68
CA THR A 85 25.81 17.32 5.95
C THR A 85 24.44 17.96 6.10
N ILE A 86 23.74 18.16 4.98
CA ILE A 86 22.36 18.66 4.99
C ILE A 86 21.44 17.56 5.51
N THR A 87 20.55 17.92 6.43
CA THR A 87 19.49 17.03 6.94
C THR A 87 18.12 17.37 6.36
N THR A 88 17.90 18.62 5.95
CA THR A 88 16.70 19.05 5.20
C THR A 88 17.09 20.19 4.28
N VAL A 89 16.73 20.11 3.00
CA VAL A 89 17.15 21.09 1.98
C VAL A 89 16.46 22.46 2.09
N GLY A 90 15.36 22.54 2.82
CA GLY A 90 14.59 23.77 2.97
C GLY A 90 13.68 24.09 1.78
N SER A 91 13.04 25.26 1.84
CA SER A 91 12.09 25.74 0.84
C SER A 91 12.15 27.25 0.72
N GLY A 92 12.04 27.77 -0.52
CA GLY A 92 11.89 29.19 -0.82
C GLY A 92 13.15 30.05 -0.73
N TYR A 93 14.35 29.46 -0.63
CA TYR A 93 15.59 30.22 -0.54
C TYR A 93 15.96 30.88 -1.87
N THR A 94 16.19 32.19 -1.87
CA THR A 94 17.00 32.87 -2.91
C THR A 94 18.35 33.28 -2.36
N THR A 95 18.44 33.46 -1.04
CA THR A 95 19.67 33.74 -0.29
C THR A 95 19.70 32.91 0.97
N ALA A 96 20.83 32.25 1.25
CA ALA A 96 21.03 31.47 2.46
C ALA A 96 22.39 31.82 3.09
N ASN A 97 22.41 31.90 4.41
CA ASN A 97 23.61 32.10 5.21
C ASN A 97 23.77 30.93 6.17
N ILE A 98 24.99 30.47 6.38
CA ILE A 98 25.33 29.44 7.36
C ILE A 98 26.15 30.08 8.49
N THR A 99 25.82 29.73 9.73
CA THR A 99 26.60 30.03 10.92
C THR A 99 26.95 28.73 11.64
N ILE A 100 28.23 28.53 11.92
CA ILE A 100 28.74 27.39 12.70
C ILE A 100 29.12 27.92 14.07
N ALA A 101 28.57 27.35 15.15
CA ALA A 101 28.84 27.83 16.51
C ALA A 101 30.35 27.80 16.83
N PRO A 102 30.90 28.80 17.54
CA PRO A 102 32.33 28.85 17.85
C PRO A 102 32.73 27.77 18.88
N PRO A 103 33.99 27.31 18.88
CA PRO A 103 34.52 26.45 19.93
C PRO A 103 34.74 27.25 21.22
N ALA A 104 34.86 26.55 22.36
CA ALA A 104 35.17 27.20 23.64
C ALA A 104 36.53 27.91 23.64
N SER A 105 37.48 27.39 22.86
CA SER A 105 38.79 28.00 22.59
C SER A 105 39.25 27.55 21.19
N GLY A 106 39.92 28.41 20.45
CA GLY A 106 40.43 28.10 19.10
C GLY A 106 39.84 29.01 18.02
N VAL A 107 39.74 28.47 16.80
CA VAL A 107 39.31 29.22 15.61
C VAL A 107 37.94 28.71 15.16
N GLN A 108 36.99 29.63 15.01
CA GLN A 108 35.65 29.31 14.50
C GLN A 108 35.73 28.80 13.05
N ALA A 109 34.88 27.82 12.76
CA ALA A 109 34.78 27.24 11.43
C ALA A 109 33.88 28.12 10.57
N THR A 110 34.15 28.18 9.28
CA THR A 110 33.36 29.00 8.34
C THR A 110 33.02 28.20 7.10
N ALA A 111 31.86 28.45 6.52
CA ALA A 111 31.44 27.90 5.24
C ALA A 111 30.49 28.89 4.55
N THR A 112 30.20 28.66 3.28
CA THR A 112 29.21 29.40 2.50
C THR A 112 28.12 28.45 2.05
N ALA A 113 26.86 28.80 2.35
CA ALA A 113 25.70 28.05 1.88
C ALA A 113 25.53 28.24 0.36
N VAL A 114 25.18 27.15 -0.33
CA VAL A 114 24.92 27.14 -1.77
C VAL A 114 23.42 26.97 -1.97
N VAL A 115 22.80 27.90 -2.69
CA VAL A 115 21.39 27.83 -3.08
C VAL A 115 21.31 27.26 -4.50
N TYR A 116 20.46 26.27 -4.70
CA TYR A 116 20.17 25.74 -6.03
C TYR A 116 19.37 26.76 -6.85
N THR A 117 19.73 26.96 -8.12
CA THR A 117 19.03 27.93 -8.99
C THR A 117 18.87 27.45 -10.42
N ALA A 118 19.30 26.23 -10.75
CA ALA A 118 19.46 25.80 -12.15
C ALA A 118 18.14 25.48 -12.84
N ALA A 119 17.27 24.68 -12.23
CA ALA A 119 15.99 24.27 -12.81
C ALA A 119 14.98 23.88 -11.73
N PRO A 120 13.66 24.00 -11.98
CA PRO A 120 12.65 23.59 -11.01
C PRO A 120 12.48 22.05 -11.06
N THR A 121 13.43 21.31 -10.49
CA THR A 121 13.42 19.84 -10.47
C THR A 121 13.16 19.24 -9.10
N GLU A 122 13.13 20.08 -8.06
CA GLU A 122 13.05 19.65 -6.66
C GLU A 122 11.73 20.08 -6.01
N VAL A 123 11.38 19.42 -4.92
CA VAL A 123 10.32 19.84 -4.00
C VAL A 123 10.99 20.51 -2.81
N GLY A 124 10.46 21.66 -2.37
CA GLY A 124 10.92 22.29 -1.13
C GLY A 124 10.59 21.39 0.06
N MET A 125 11.55 21.18 0.96
CA MET A 125 11.41 20.28 2.10
C MET A 125 11.51 21.06 3.41
N VAL A 126 10.77 20.65 4.43
CA VAL A 126 10.80 21.21 5.78
C VAL A 126 11.01 20.08 6.80
N PRO A 127 11.57 20.38 7.99
CA PRO A 127 11.76 19.35 9.00
C PRO A 127 10.42 18.71 9.37
N ALA A 128 10.40 17.39 9.56
CA ALA A 128 9.22 16.68 10.05
C ALA A 128 9.02 16.96 11.55
N ALA A 129 8.60 18.17 11.88
CA ALA A 129 8.47 18.68 13.23
C ALA A 129 7.24 19.58 13.36
N GLN A 130 6.72 19.68 14.58
CA GLN A 130 5.58 20.56 14.86
C GLN A 130 5.95 22.03 14.54
N SER A 131 5.24 22.60 13.57
CA SER A 131 5.49 23.95 13.08
C SER A 131 4.18 24.75 13.03
N PRO A 132 4.17 26.00 13.52
CA PRO A 132 2.97 26.85 13.45
C PRO A 132 2.48 27.03 12.01
N GLY A 133 1.17 26.87 11.80
CA GLY A 133 0.53 27.05 10.49
C GLY A 133 0.60 25.83 9.56
N PHE A 134 1.25 24.74 9.97
CA PHE A 134 1.19 23.47 9.23
C PHE A 134 -0.11 22.72 9.54
N PRO A 135 -0.60 21.86 8.62
CA PRO A 135 -1.73 20.98 8.90
C PRO A 135 -1.47 20.10 10.14
N ASP A 136 -2.53 19.80 10.90
CA ASP A 136 -2.40 19.00 12.13
C ASP A 136 -1.88 17.57 11.87
N THR A 137 -2.23 17.01 10.71
CA THR A 137 -1.82 15.69 10.20
C THR A 137 -0.44 15.71 9.53
N TRP A 138 0.25 16.86 9.46
CA TRP A 138 1.59 16.89 8.86
C TRP A 138 2.59 16.12 9.75
N PRO A 139 3.55 15.37 9.18
CA PRO A 139 4.41 14.53 10.01
C PRO A 139 5.33 15.29 10.97
N LYS A 140 5.58 14.67 12.13
CA LYS A 140 6.31 15.23 13.29
C LYS A 140 7.34 14.24 13.84
N ASP A 141 7.76 13.28 13.02
CA ASP A 141 8.58 12.14 13.42
C ASP A 141 10.10 12.40 13.34
N GLY A 142 10.50 13.59 12.91
CA GLY A 142 11.91 13.97 12.80
C GLY A 142 12.69 13.23 11.72
N ARG A 143 12.01 12.59 10.74
CA ARG A 143 12.68 11.80 9.70
C ARG A 143 13.71 12.62 8.91
N GLU A 144 14.79 11.95 8.51
CA GLU A 144 15.85 12.52 7.69
C GLU A 144 15.31 12.94 6.31
N GLY A 145 15.86 14.02 5.75
CA GLY A 145 15.38 14.63 4.51
C GLY A 145 14.13 15.49 4.70
N GLY A 146 13.48 15.40 5.87
CA GLY A 146 12.24 16.09 6.17
C GLY A 146 11.05 15.59 5.34
N VAL A 147 10.03 16.42 5.29
CA VAL A 147 8.80 16.22 4.51
C VAL A 147 8.61 17.37 3.54
N PRO A 148 7.85 17.18 2.45
CA PRO A 148 7.50 18.28 1.57
C PRO A 148 6.96 19.50 2.32
N ASP A 149 7.25 20.69 1.83
CA ASP A 149 6.72 21.93 2.39
C ASP A 149 5.19 21.98 2.13
N PRO A 150 4.35 22.09 3.17
CA PRO A 150 2.90 22.17 3.01
C PRO A 150 2.47 23.37 2.16
N ALA A 151 3.23 24.47 2.14
CA ALA A 151 2.93 25.61 1.30
C ALA A 151 3.08 25.30 -0.19
N MET A 152 3.85 24.26 -0.55
CA MET A 152 4.19 23.87 -1.91
C MET A 152 3.23 22.86 -2.54
N ARG A 153 2.17 22.45 -1.84
CA ARG A 153 1.17 21.51 -2.36
C ARG A 153 0.59 21.96 -3.70
N GLY A 154 0.48 20.99 -4.60
CA GLY A 154 -0.16 21.09 -5.90
C GLY A 154 -1.68 20.92 -5.80
N PRO A 155 -2.36 20.55 -6.90
CA PRO A 155 -3.79 20.23 -6.87
C PRO A 155 -4.04 18.92 -6.10
N ALA A 156 -5.25 18.77 -5.55
CA ALA A 156 -5.72 17.51 -4.99
C ALA A 156 -6.07 16.50 -6.10
N PHE A 157 -6.08 15.22 -5.77
CA PHE A 157 -6.71 14.20 -6.62
C PHE A 157 -8.19 14.07 -6.28
N LEU A 158 -9.05 14.01 -7.29
CA LEU A 158 -10.43 13.53 -7.14
C LEU A 158 -10.47 12.09 -7.65
N GLN A 159 -10.37 11.12 -6.75
CA GLN A 159 -10.44 9.71 -7.14
C GLN A 159 -11.90 9.32 -7.39
N ILE A 160 -12.15 8.66 -8.52
CA ILE A 160 -13.48 8.22 -8.95
C ILE A 160 -13.58 6.70 -9.07
N GLY A 161 -12.46 5.99 -9.10
CA GLY A 161 -12.44 4.54 -9.23
C GLY A 161 -11.11 3.91 -8.81
N THR A 162 -11.15 2.59 -8.68
CA THR A 162 -10.06 1.67 -8.34
C THR A 162 -9.93 0.63 -9.46
N GLU A 163 -9.05 -0.34 -9.28
CA GLU A 163 -8.95 -1.53 -10.13
C GLU A 163 -10.24 -2.38 -10.18
N GLY A 164 -11.07 -2.36 -9.14
CA GLY A 164 -12.36 -3.07 -9.10
C GLY A 164 -13.56 -2.28 -9.61
N GLY A 165 -13.38 -1.04 -10.09
CA GLY A 165 -14.46 -0.25 -10.71
C GLY A 165 -14.61 1.16 -10.14
N PHE A 166 -15.83 1.70 -10.16
CA PHE A 166 -16.08 3.03 -9.61
C PHE A 166 -16.15 2.96 -8.07
N LEU A 167 -15.74 4.04 -7.42
CA LEU A 167 -15.98 4.25 -5.99
C LEU A 167 -17.48 4.52 -5.74
N PRO A 168 -18.02 4.26 -4.53
CA PRO A 168 -19.41 4.58 -4.21
C PRO A 168 -19.71 6.09 -4.23
N LYS A 169 -18.68 6.92 -4.05
CA LYS A 169 -18.68 8.38 -4.19
C LYS A 169 -17.29 8.84 -4.64
N PRO A 170 -17.15 9.98 -5.33
CA PRO A 170 -15.83 10.58 -5.56
C PRO A 170 -15.16 10.93 -4.23
N THR A 171 -13.85 10.71 -4.14
CA THR A 171 -13.05 10.98 -2.93
C THR A 171 -12.01 12.05 -3.22
N VAL A 172 -11.98 13.10 -2.38
CA VAL A 172 -10.96 14.15 -2.46
C VAL A 172 -9.73 13.70 -1.66
N LEU A 173 -8.58 13.65 -2.32
CA LEU A 173 -7.30 13.28 -1.72
C LEU A 173 -6.35 14.48 -1.79
N ASN A 174 -6.23 15.19 -0.67
CA ASN A 174 -5.28 16.29 -0.50
C ASN A 174 -3.85 15.75 -0.40
N ASN A 175 -2.86 16.58 -0.75
CA ASN A 175 -1.46 16.18 -0.68
C ASN A 175 -1.00 16.08 0.78
N GLN A 176 -0.55 14.89 1.17
CA GLN A 176 -0.29 14.45 2.53
C GLN A 176 0.87 13.44 2.49
N PRO A 177 2.02 13.78 3.11
CA PRO A 177 3.12 12.86 3.31
C PRO A 177 2.71 11.68 4.20
N VAL A 178 3.36 10.53 4.03
CA VAL A 178 3.09 9.33 4.85
C VAL A 178 3.36 9.62 6.32
N GLN A 179 2.48 9.10 7.18
CA GLN A 179 2.61 9.13 8.63
C GLN A 179 2.35 7.76 9.24
N TRP A 180 3.00 7.49 10.37
CA TRP A 180 2.96 6.20 11.06
C TRP A 180 2.18 6.28 12.37
N ASN A 181 1.62 5.14 12.77
CA ASN A 181 1.19 4.95 14.14
C ASN A 181 2.43 4.89 15.05
N LEU A 182 2.63 5.92 15.86
CA LEU A 182 3.73 6.01 16.82
C LEU A 182 3.28 5.72 18.25
N ASP A 183 2.03 5.30 18.46
CA ASP A 183 1.52 4.95 19.79
C ASP A 183 2.00 3.54 20.19
N PRO A 184 2.95 3.41 21.13
CA PRO A 184 3.49 2.11 21.54
C PRO A 184 2.48 1.26 22.33
N THR A 185 1.29 1.79 22.63
CA THR A 185 0.22 1.04 23.31
C THR A 185 -0.69 0.28 22.34
N MET A 186 -0.57 0.53 21.04
CA MET A 186 -1.31 -0.18 19.99
C MET A 186 -0.47 -1.31 19.39
N PHE A 187 -1.12 -2.42 19.05
CA PHE A 187 -0.42 -3.57 18.46
C PHE A 187 0.12 -3.27 17.07
N ASN A 188 -0.55 -2.41 16.32
CA ASN A 188 -0.18 -2.03 14.96
C ASN A 188 0.76 -0.80 14.92
N VAL A 189 1.52 -0.56 15.99
CA VAL A 189 2.58 0.47 16.03
C VAL A 189 3.57 0.24 14.88
N GLY A 190 4.00 1.32 14.23
CA GLY A 190 4.87 1.24 13.07
C GLY A 190 4.14 0.95 11.74
N ASN A 191 2.82 0.75 11.74
CA ASN A 191 2.05 0.76 10.49
C ASN A 191 1.79 2.19 10.02
N VAL A 192 1.63 2.37 8.71
CA VAL A 192 1.12 3.62 8.13
C VAL A 192 -0.32 3.85 8.59
N LEU A 193 -0.64 5.07 9.00
CA LEU A 193 -1.97 5.44 9.48
C LEU A 193 -3.03 5.29 8.37
N PRO A 194 -4.33 5.19 8.72
CA PRO A 194 -5.41 5.41 7.77
C PRO A 194 -5.33 6.81 7.14
N GLN A 195 -5.83 6.98 5.92
CA GLN A 195 -5.76 8.27 5.22
C GLN A 195 -6.44 9.40 5.99
N ARG A 196 -7.57 9.11 6.64
CA ARG A 196 -8.30 10.07 7.48
C ARG A 196 -7.48 10.64 8.64
N ASP A 197 -6.44 9.92 9.06
CA ASP A 197 -5.57 10.26 10.18
C ASP A 197 -4.18 10.75 9.73
N GLY A 198 -3.99 11.03 8.43
CA GLY A 198 -2.71 11.52 7.88
C GLY A 198 -1.84 10.45 7.23
N GLY A 199 -2.38 9.26 6.96
CA GLY A 199 -1.65 8.13 6.36
C GLY A 199 -1.03 8.35 4.98
N GLY A 200 -1.52 9.32 4.21
CA GLY A 200 -1.03 9.63 2.87
C GLY A 200 -2.11 10.21 1.96
N THR A 201 -1.79 10.34 0.68
CA THR A 201 -2.68 10.87 -0.37
C THR A 201 -3.25 9.77 -1.24
N LEU A 202 -2.42 9.19 -2.11
CA LEU A 202 -2.81 8.12 -3.02
C LEU A 202 -1.83 6.97 -2.82
N ILE A 203 -2.18 6.10 -1.87
CA ILE A 203 -1.41 4.89 -1.59
C ILE A 203 -1.79 3.82 -2.62
N LEU A 204 -0.79 3.26 -3.30
CA LEU A 204 -0.96 2.18 -4.25
C LEU A 204 0.10 1.11 -3.99
N GLY A 205 -0.32 -0.09 -3.62
CA GLY A 205 0.50 -1.30 -3.71
C GLY A 205 0.69 -1.74 -5.16
N PRO A 206 1.69 -2.60 -5.43
CA PRO A 206 1.79 -3.33 -6.69
C PRO A 206 0.42 -3.87 -7.17
N ALA A 207 0.18 -3.79 -8.48
CA ALA A 207 -1.07 -4.12 -9.18
C ALA A 207 -2.30 -3.24 -8.91
N GLU A 208 -2.28 -2.36 -7.90
CA GLU A 208 -3.39 -1.44 -7.68
C GLU A 208 -3.49 -0.37 -8.78
N ARG A 209 -4.74 0.03 -9.06
CA ARG A 209 -5.04 1.08 -10.03
C ARG A 209 -5.88 2.16 -9.39
N ALA A 210 -5.69 3.39 -9.87
CA ALA A 210 -6.54 4.51 -9.52
C ALA A 210 -6.98 5.28 -10.76
N ASP A 211 -8.24 5.68 -10.78
CA ASP A 211 -8.78 6.62 -11.75
C ASP A 211 -9.05 7.95 -11.06
N VAL A 212 -8.28 8.97 -11.41
CA VAL A 212 -8.27 10.27 -10.71
C VAL A 212 -8.47 11.42 -11.68
N ILE A 213 -9.20 12.44 -11.24
CA ILE A 213 -9.28 13.73 -11.92
C ILE A 213 -8.38 14.73 -11.19
N VAL A 214 -7.58 15.47 -11.95
CA VAL A 214 -6.69 16.52 -11.46
C VAL A 214 -7.04 17.81 -12.18
N ASP A 215 -7.22 18.88 -11.41
CA ASP A 215 -7.51 20.21 -11.95
C ASP A 215 -6.26 21.10 -11.94
N LEU A 216 -5.75 21.40 -13.13
CA LEU A 216 -4.55 22.22 -13.35
C LEU A 216 -4.87 23.70 -13.58
N THR A 217 -6.14 24.11 -13.50
CA THR A 217 -6.58 25.46 -13.90
C THR A 217 -5.89 26.57 -13.09
N SER A 218 -5.74 26.40 -11.77
CA SER A 218 -5.06 27.35 -10.87
C SER A 218 -3.53 27.21 -10.84
N PHE A 219 -2.97 26.32 -11.66
CA PHE A 219 -1.55 26.01 -11.70
C PHE A 219 -0.88 26.42 -13.01
N ALA A 220 -1.56 27.24 -13.84
CA ALA A 220 -0.99 27.82 -15.05
C ALA A 220 0.41 28.43 -14.80
N GLY A 221 1.36 28.19 -15.69
CA GLY A 221 2.74 28.65 -15.57
C GLY A 221 3.57 28.00 -14.46
N ARG A 222 3.07 26.94 -13.81
CA ARG A 222 3.79 26.18 -12.77
C ARG A 222 4.28 24.85 -13.33
N THR A 223 5.38 24.36 -12.76
CA THR A 223 5.81 22.96 -12.91
C THR A 223 5.40 22.22 -11.65
N LEU A 224 4.75 21.07 -11.81
CA LEU A 224 4.40 20.16 -10.73
C LEU A 224 5.29 18.92 -10.79
N ILE A 225 5.59 18.36 -9.63
CA ILE A 225 6.30 17.09 -9.44
C ILE A 225 5.29 16.11 -8.88
N LEU A 226 5.14 14.96 -9.55
CA LEU A 226 4.53 13.80 -8.94
C LEU A 226 5.54 13.24 -7.94
N TYR A 227 5.24 13.40 -6.66
CA TYR A 227 6.11 13.05 -5.55
C TYR A 227 5.67 11.73 -4.92
N ASN A 228 6.63 10.96 -4.42
CA ASN A 228 6.45 9.71 -3.70
C ASN A 228 7.26 9.75 -2.40
N ASP A 229 6.64 9.44 -1.27
CA ASP A 229 7.33 9.24 0.01
C ASP A 229 6.91 7.96 0.72
N ALA A 230 6.32 7.01 0.00
CA ALA A 230 6.11 5.69 0.57
C ALA A 230 7.46 5.04 0.90
N PRO A 231 7.59 4.47 2.11
CA PRO A 231 8.78 3.74 2.51
C PRO A 231 8.98 2.46 1.68
N THR A 232 10.19 1.92 1.71
CA THR A 232 10.49 0.60 1.16
C THR A 232 11.54 -0.05 2.07
N ALA A 233 11.34 -1.25 2.63
CA ALA A 233 10.10 -2.05 2.63
C ALA A 233 8.90 -1.28 3.22
N PHE A 234 7.65 -1.67 2.93
CA PHE A 234 6.48 -0.95 3.47
C PHE A 234 5.90 -1.76 4.63
N PRO A 235 5.73 -1.20 5.84
CA PRO A 235 5.78 0.23 6.20
C PRO A 235 7.14 0.75 6.72
N ALA A 236 8.20 -0.07 6.75
CA ALA A 236 9.47 0.27 7.41
C ALA A 236 10.38 1.28 6.65
N LEU A 237 10.94 2.25 7.37
CA LEU A 237 11.86 3.26 6.79
C LEU A 237 13.29 2.73 6.67
N ASP A 238 13.59 1.91 5.65
CA ASP A 238 14.97 1.51 5.36
C ASP A 238 15.71 2.62 4.56
N PRO A 239 16.74 3.27 5.16
CA PRO A 239 17.50 4.32 4.49
C PRO A 239 18.25 3.88 3.23
N HIS A 240 18.59 2.59 3.08
CA HIS A 240 19.30 2.10 1.88
C HIS A 240 18.45 2.26 0.62
N TYR A 241 17.13 2.18 0.75
CA TYR A 241 16.19 2.16 -0.36
C TYR A 241 15.53 3.51 -0.64
N ASP A 242 15.85 4.55 0.13
CA ASP A 242 15.25 5.88 0.05
C ASP A 242 16.16 6.91 -0.63
N TYR A 243 16.11 6.97 -1.96
CA TYR A 243 16.96 7.84 -2.77
C TYR A 243 16.34 9.22 -2.97
N TYR A 244 16.94 10.26 -2.40
CA TYR A 244 16.49 11.65 -2.54
C TYR A 244 17.62 12.67 -2.58
N THR A 245 17.31 13.86 -3.10
CA THR A 245 18.21 15.02 -3.15
C THR A 245 18.67 15.45 -1.77
N GLY A 246 19.98 15.54 -1.58
CA GLY A 246 20.56 15.93 -0.29
C GLY A 246 20.63 14.81 0.75
N ALA A 247 20.37 13.55 0.36
CA ALA A 247 20.62 12.40 1.22
C ALA A 247 22.12 12.27 1.57
N PRO A 248 22.44 11.77 2.79
CA PRO A 248 23.82 11.52 3.20
C PRO A 248 24.48 10.41 2.37
N ASP A 249 25.80 10.27 2.51
CA ASP A 249 26.52 9.13 1.93
C ASP A 249 26.22 7.86 2.73
N ARG A 250 25.65 6.85 2.06
CA ARG A 250 25.24 5.58 2.68
C ARG A 250 26.06 4.38 2.18
N ARG A 251 27.19 4.62 1.52
CA ARG A 251 28.00 3.53 0.92
C ARG A 251 28.63 2.61 1.97
N ASP A 252 28.80 3.08 3.20
CA ASP A 252 29.31 2.32 4.34
C ASP A 252 28.36 1.21 4.81
N ILE A 253 27.06 1.42 4.63
CA ILE A 253 25.99 0.45 4.98
C ILE A 253 25.47 -0.32 3.75
N GLY A 254 26.07 -0.15 2.57
CA GLY A 254 25.66 -0.83 1.34
C GLY A 254 24.60 -0.09 0.51
N GLY A 255 24.34 1.18 0.85
CA GLY A 255 23.44 2.07 0.10
C GLY A 255 24.13 2.79 -1.05
N TYR A 256 23.87 4.09 -1.18
CA TYR A 256 24.24 4.91 -2.33
C TYR A 256 25.00 6.18 -1.90
N LYS A 257 25.72 6.79 -2.86
CA LYS A 257 26.42 8.07 -2.66
C LYS A 257 25.40 9.24 -2.62
N PRO A 258 25.76 10.41 -2.06
CA PRO A 258 24.88 11.59 -2.08
C PRO A 258 24.37 11.93 -3.48
N ILE A 259 23.11 12.37 -3.55
CA ILE A 259 22.42 12.71 -4.81
C ILE A 259 22.30 14.24 -4.91
N PRO A 260 22.98 14.87 -5.89
CA PRO A 260 22.84 16.31 -6.15
C PRO A 260 21.46 16.66 -6.70
N PRO A 261 20.97 17.90 -6.51
CA PRO A 261 19.75 18.38 -7.14
C PRO A 261 19.79 18.27 -8.67
N GLY A 262 18.67 17.85 -9.26
CA GLY A 262 18.53 17.66 -10.71
C GLY A 262 19.23 16.42 -11.26
N VAL A 263 19.79 15.56 -10.40
CA VAL A 263 20.50 14.33 -10.80
C VAL A 263 19.78 13.11 -10.22
N GLY A 264 19.62 12.06 -11.02
CA GLY A 264 19.05 10.78 -10.60
C GLY A 264 20.09 9.74 -10.13
N PRO A 265 19.66 8.62 -9.54
CA PRO A 265 18.26 8.29 -9.26
C PRO A 265 17.73 9.02 -8.02
N ASN A 266 16.60 9.70 -8.15
CA ASN A 266 15.77 10.17 -7.04
C ASN A 266 14.43 9.43 -7.19
N ILE A 267 14.02 8.69 -6.16
CA ILE A 267 12.77 7.91 -6.19
C ILE A 267 11.60 8.65 -5.57
N ARG A 268 11.88 9.77 -4.89
CA ARG A 268 10.83 10.63 -4.34
C ARG A 268 10.25 11.54 -5.40
N THR A 269 11.00 11.87 -6.46
CA THR A 269 10.49 12.64 -7.61
C THR A 269 10.23 11.68 -8.78
N VAL A 270 8.96 11.44 -9.11
CA VAL A 270 8.55 10.39 -10.06
C VAL A 270 8.48 10.91 -11.51
N MET A 271 7.85 12.06 -11.71
CA MET A 271 7.73 12.72 -13.02
C MET A 271 7.40 14.20 -12.87
N GLN A 272 7.49 14.96 -13.96
CA GLN A 272 7.11 16.37 -14.01
C GLN A 272 5.90 16.63 -14.90
N ILE A 273 5.02 17.53 -14.46
CA ILE A 273 3.90 18.08 -15.24
C ILE A 273 4.13 19.58 -15.35
N VAL A 274 4.46 20.06 -16.55
CA VAL A 274 4.55 21.49 -16.85
C VAL A 274 3.18 21.99 -17.27
N VAL A 275 2.60 22.90 -16.49
CA VAL A 275 1.33 23.55 -16.85
C VAL A 275 1.66 24.83 -17.59
N SER A 276 1.34 24.87 -18.88
CA SER A 276 1.57 26.03 -19.75
C SER A 276 0.73 27.24 -19.32
N GLY A 277 1.04 28.42 -19.88
CA GLY A 277 0.34 29.67 -19.60
C GLY A 277 1.03 30.56 -18.57
N THR A 278 0.34 31.61 -18.17
CA THR A 278 0.87 32.64 -17.26
C THR A 278 0.61 32.26 -15.80
N PRO A 279 1.58 32.44 -14.89
CA PRO A 279 1.41 32.21 -13.46
C PRO A 279 0.14 32.84 -12.89
N THR A 280 -0.71 32.02 -12.28
CA THR A 280 -1.88 32.46 -11.51
C THR A 280 -1.63 32.30 -10.00
N THR A 281 -2.57 32.82 -9.20
CA THR A 281 -2.62 32.57 -7.75
C THR A 281 -2.91 31.10 -7.51
N VAL A 282 -1.98 30.43 -6.83
CA VAL A 282 -2.13 29.02 -6.48
C VAL A 282 -2.92 28.89 -5.18
N VAL A 283 -3.87 27.97 -5.18
CA VAL A 283 -4.52 27.46 -3.97
C VAL A 283 -3.99 26.04 -3.71
N PRO A 284 -3.30 25.78 -2.58
CA PRO A 284 -2.91 24.44 -2.18
C PRO A 284 -4.12 23.48 -2.21
N ASP A 285 -3.91 22.28 -2.75
CA ASP A 285 -4.95 21.25 -2.92
C ASP A 285 -6.15 21.73 -3.74
N GLY A 286 -5.96 22.73 -4.60
CA GLY A 286 -7.04 23.32 -5.38
C GLY A 286 -7.65 22.35 -6.39
N TYR A 287 -8.99 22.36 -6.46
CA TYR A 287 -9.81 21.69 -7.47
C TYR A 287 -11.08 22.50 -7.75
N ASN A 288 -11.77 22.24 -8.87
CA ASN A 288 -13.06 22.86 -9.15
C ASN A 288 -14.19 22.19 -8.33
N ALA A 289 -14.77 22.95 -7.40
CA ALA A 289 -15.88 22.48 -6.56
C ALA A 289 -17.14 22.10 -7.37
N GLY A 290 -17.41 22.78 -8.49
CA GLY A 290 -18.54 22.45 -9.37
C GLY A 290 -18.37 21.09 -10.05
N THR A 291 -17.14 20.72 -10.42
CA THR A 291 -16.83 19.37 -10.92
C THR A 291 -17.07 18.32 -9.85
N LEU A 292 -16.63 18.56 -8.60
CA LEU A 292 -16.90 17.64 -7.50
C LEU A 292 -18.42 17.45 -7.28
N SER A 293 -19.19 18.53 -7.18
CA SER A 293 -20.65 18.44 -7.01
C SER A 293 -21.35 17.72 -8.17
N ALA A 294 -20.87 17.91 -9.40
CA ALA A 294 -21.39 17.19 -10.57
C ALA A 294 -21.07 15.68 -10.49
N LEU A 295 -19.87 15.31 -10.05
CA LEU A 295 -19.48 13.91 -9.82
C LEU A 295 -20.31 13.29 -8.68
N GLU A 296 -20.46 13.96 -7.54
CA GLU A 296 -21.28 13.48 -6.43
C GLU A 296 -22.73 13.21 -6.88
N THR A 297 -23.29 14.12 -7.68
CA THR A 297 -24.62 13.95 -8.26
C THR A 297 -24.69 12.74 -9.20
N ALA A 298 -23.67 12.51 -10.03
CA ALA A 298 -23.61 11.38 -10.96
C ALA A 298 -23.42 10.02 -10.25
N PHE A 299 -22.87 10.01 -9.03
CA PHE A 299 -22.60 8.81 -8.25
C PHE A 299 -23.74 8.46 -7.29
N ALA A 300 -24.56 9.44 -6.88
CA ALA A 300 -25.60 9.26 -5.88
C ALA A 300 -26.87 8.57 -6.39
N GLY A 301 -27.55 7.89 -5.46
CA GLY A 301 -28.90 7.35 -5.63
C GLY A 301 -28.99 6.09 -6.49
N SER A 302 -30.22 5.56 -6.61
CA SER A 302 -30.49 4.25 -7.24
C SER A 302 -30.13 4.15 -8.73
N THR A 303 -29.80 5.28 -9.34
CA THR A 303 -29.40 5.40 -10.75
C THR A 303 -27.99 5.94 -10.92
N GLY A 304 -27.23 6.06 -9.83
CA GLY A 304 -25.83 6.48 -9.82
C GLY A 304 -24.94 5.47 -10.54
N ILE A 305 -23.77 5.94 -10.99
CA ILE A 305 -22.87 5.14 -11.82
C ILE A 305 -22.39 3.86 -11.12
N PHE A 306 -22.12 3.92 -9.81
CA PHE A 306 -21.72 2.76 -9.02
C PHE A 306 -22.77 1.65 -9.08
N GLN A 307 -24.04 1.96 -8.79
CA GLN A 307 -25.09 0.95 -8.81
C GLN A 307 -25.40 0.41 -10.23
N LYS A 308 -25.17 1.22 -11.28
CA LYS A 308 -25.48 0.83 -12.66
C LYS A 308 -24.42 0.01 -13.36
N SER A 309 -23.15 0.14 -12.94
CA SER A 309 -22.01 -0.38 -13.72
C SER A 309 -21.37 -1.63 -13.14
N GLN A 310 -21.73 -2.01 -11.91
CA GLN A 310 -21.11 -3.10 -11.17
C GLN A 310 -22.15 -3.76 -10.25
N ASP A 311 -21.85 -4.96 -9.78
CA ASP A 311 -22.77 -5.69 -8.91
C ASP A 311 -22.96 -4.98 -7.55
N PRO A 312 -24.14 -5.13 -6.90
CA PRO A 312 -24.37 -4.59 -5.57
C PRO A 312 -23.38 -5.14 -4.55
N ILE A 313 -22.94 -4.29 -3.62
CA ILE A 313 -22.04 -4.66 -2.53
C ILE A 313 -22.64 -5.80 -1.69
N ILE A 314 -21.81 -6.67 -1.12
CA ILE A 314 -22.28 -7.84 -0.37
C ILE A 314 -22.83 -7.41 0.99
N VAL A 315 -22.02 -6.65 1.74
CA VAL A 315 -22.29 -6.22 3.10
C VAL A 315 -22.64 -4.74 3.09
N GLY A 316 -23.91 -4.41 3.35
CA GLY A 316 -24.35 -3.03 3.46
C GLY A 316 -23.75 -2.34 4.68
N GLN A 317 -23.06 -1.22 4.45
CA GLN A 317 -22.46 -0.38 5.49
C GLN A 317 -22.84 1.08 5.24
N THR A 318 -22.82 1.90 6.29
CA THR A 318 -23.26 3.31 6.25
C THR A 318 -22.54 4.16 5.20
N ALA A 319 -21.31 3.78 4.83
CA ALA A 319 -20.54 4.41 3.76
C ALA A 319 -21.25 4.35 2.38
N TYR A 320 -22.18 3.41 2.19
CA TYR A 320 -22.94 3.20 0.95
C TYR A 320 -24.37 3.74 0.99
N ASN A 321 -24.78 4.42 2.08
CA ASN A 321 -26.16 4.92 2.25
C ASN A 321 -26.60 5.82 1.09
N THR A 322 -25.75 6.78 0.71
CA THR A 322 -26.03 7.73 -0.39
C THR A 322 -26.07 7.05 -1.75
N THR A 323 -25.20 6.05 -1.97
CA THR A 323 -25.10 5.27 -3.20
C THR A 323 -26.37 4.47 -3.46
N TYR A 324 -26.91 3.80 -2.43
CA TYR A 324 -28.09 2.95 -2.58
C TYR A 324 -29.42 3.63 -2.18
N ALA A 325 -29.37 4.91 -1.79
CA ALA A 325 -30.52 5.64 -1.25
C ALA A 325 -31.27 4.85 -0.14
N THR A 326 -30.49 4.20 0.74
CA THR A 326 -30.99 3.38 1.84
C THR A 326 -30.22 3.71 3.13
N THR A 327 -30.73 3.25 4.27
CA THR A 327 -30.05 3.41 5.57
C THR A 327 -29.63 2.04 6.08
N PHE A 328 -28.34 1.73 5.96
CA PHE A 328 -27.79 0.51 6.53
C PHE A 328 -27.61 0.63 8.06
N PRO A 329 -27.61 -0.50 8.78
CA PRO A 329 -27.40 -0.51 10.23
C PRO A 329 -26.01 0.05 10.58
N ALA A 330 -25.96 0.83 11.65
CA ALA A 330 -24.74 1.42 12.20
C ALA A 330 -24.37 0.84 13.58
N THR A 331 -25.04 -0.24 13.99
CA THR A 331 -24.91 -0.85 15.32
C THR A 331 -25.05 -2.37 15.24
N TRP A 332 -24.49 -3.06 16.23
CA TRP A 332 -24.61 -4.50 16.37
C TRP A 332 -26.07 -4.96 16.54
N PRO A 333 -26.43 -6.17 16.08
CA PRO A 333 -25.54 -7.16 15.46
C PRO A 333 -25.29 -6.92 13.95
N ASN A 334 -26.15 -6.17 13.27
CA ASN A 334 -26.20 -6.11 11.80
C ASN A 334 -25.30 -5.04 11.17
N TRP A 335 -24.31 -4.53 11.90
CA TRP A 335 -23.44 -3.43 11.46
C TRP A 335 -22.59 -3.81 10.24
N GLY A 336 -22.35 -5.10 10.00
CA GLY A 336 -21.43 -5.52 8.93
C GLY A 336 -19.98 -5.14 9.23
N LEU A 337 -19.60 -5.14 10.51
CA LEU A 337 -18.21 -5.11 10.98
C LEU A 337 -17.91 -6.37 11.79
N SER A 338 -16.64 -6.72 11.91
CA SER A 338 -16.17 -7.85 12.72
C SER A 338 -15.12 -7.41 13.74
N ARG A 339 -15.17 -7.98 14.94
CA ARG A 339 -14.13 -7.84 15.98
C ARG A 339 -13.13 -8.98 15.87
N ILE A 340 -11.98 -8.83 16.52
CA ILE A 340 -10.87 -9.80 16.45
C ILE A 340 -11.29 -11.23 16.82
N SER A 341 -12.17 -11.41 17.82
CA SER A 341 -12.62 -12.72 18.28
C SER A 341 -13.81 -13.30 17.51
N ASP A 342 -14.40 -12.56 16.57
CA ASP A 342 -15.62 -12.99 15.90
C ASP A 342 -15.28 -14.07 14.84
N GLY A 343 -15.97 -15.22 14.89
CA GLY A 343 -15.93 -16.27 13.85
C GLY A 343 -17.07 -16.14 12.82
N SER A 344 -17.98 -15.20 13.04
CA SER A 344 -19.11 -14.93 12.16
C SER A 344 -19.55 -13.47 12.25
N ILE A 345 -20.20 -12.96 11.21
CA ILE A 345 -20.66 -11.57 11.11
C ILE A 345 -22.14 -11.51 10.75
N SER A 346 -22.87 -10.53 11.28
CA SER A 346 -24.25 -10.25 10.86
C SER A 346 -24.31 -8.92 10.11
N PHE A 347 -25.12 -8.86 9.05
CA PHE A 347 -25.22 -7.69 8.19
C PHE A 347 -26.54 -7.63 7.42
N GLN A 348 -26.85 -6.45 6.90
CA GLN A 348 -27.94 -6.26 5.96
C GLN A 348 -27.39 -6.16 4.52
N LYS A 349 -28.03 -6.85 3.58
CA LYS A 349 -27.77 -6.70 2.14
C LYS A 349 -28.45 -5.46 1.58
N VAL A 350 -28.06 -5.06 0.37
CA VAL A 350 -28.66 -3.92 -0.35
C VAL A 350 -30.17 -4.08 -0.55
N ASP A 351 -30.67 -5.30 -0.73
CA ASP A 351 -32.10 -5.60 -0.90
C ASP A 351 -32.91 -5.60 0.42
N GLY A 352 -32.26 -5.30 1.55
CA GLY A 352 -32.87 -5.28 2.88
C GLY A 352 -32.81 -6.61 3.63
N THR A 353 -32.39 -7.71 3.00
CA THR A 353 -32.25 -9.03 3.63
C THR A 353 -31.19 -8.99 4.73
N VAL A 354 -31.51 -9.51 5.91
CA VAL A 354 -30.57 -9.63 7.03
C VAL A 354 -29.95 -11.02 7.05
N MET A 355 -28.62 -11.07 7.01
CA MET A 355 -27.81 -12.26 7.22
C MET A 355 -27.38 -12.28 8.67
N SER A 356 -27.76 -13.31 9.44
CA SER A 356 -27.38 -13.46 10.85
C SER A 356 -26.30 -14.53 11.00
N ASN A 357 -25.25 -14.22 11.77
CA ASN A 357 -24.13 -15.11 12.09
C ASN A 357 -23.54 -15.80 10.86
N PHE A 358 -23.30 -15.04 9.79
CA PHE A 358 -22.65 -15.54 8.59
C PHE A 358 -21.22 -15.93 8.91
N VAL A 359 -20.90 -17.23 8.82
CA VAL A 359 -19.59 -17.77 9.21
C VAL A 359 -18.49 -17.22 8.31
N MET A 360 -17.42 -16.73 8.93
CA MET A 360 -16.23 -16.29 8.21
C MET A 360 -15.23 -17.45 8.06
N LYS A 361 -14.52 -17.49 6.94
CA LYS A 361 -13.43 -18.43 6.73
C LYS A 361 -12.12 -17.80 7.18
N ALA A 362 -11.41 -18.47 8.06
CA ALA A 362 -10.10 -18.00 8.52
C ALA A 362 -9.03 -18.22 7.43
N LYS A 363 -8.12 -17.27 7.32
CA LYS A 363 -6.97 -17.21 6.41
C LYS A 363 -5.82 -16.56 7.18
N ALA A 364 -4.60 -16.85 6.78
CA ALA A 364 -3.40 -16.36 7.45
C ALA A 364 -2.34 -15.86 6.47
N ILE A 365 -1.60 -14.86 6.93
CA ILE A 365 -0.33 -14.41 6.36
C ILE A 365 0.72 -14.51 7.47
N HIS A 366 1.89 -15.07 7.16
CA HIS A 366 3.03 -15.08 8.07
C HIS A 366 4.34 -14.86 7.32
N ASP A 367 5.16 -13.94 7.82
CA ASP A 367 6.46 -13.57 7.25
C ASP A 367 7.54 -13.30 8.33
N GLU A 368 7.34 -13.80 9.56
CA GLU A 368 8.15 -13.43 10.72
C GLU A 368 9.60 -13.97 10.65
N MET A 369 10.53 -13.13 11.13
CA MET A 369 11.94 -13.43 11.39
C MET A 369 12.10 -14.56 12.42
N GLY A 370 11.96 -15.81 11.99
CA GLY A 370 12.15 -16.98 12.85
C GLY A 370 11.19 -18.16 12.61
N ALA A 371 10.14 -17.96 11.81
CA ALA A 371 9.09 -18.96 11.65
C ALA A 371 8.95 -19.48 10.22
N THR A 372 9.40 -18.72 9.22
CA THR A 372 9.28 -19.07 7.80
C THR A 372 10.59 -18.94 7.07
N PHE A 373 11.11 -20.09 6.61
CA PHE A 373 12.32 -20.15 5.82
C PHE A 373 12.10 -21.03 4.60
N ASP A 374 12.80 -20.70 3.53
CA ASP A 374 12.98 -21.63 2.43
C ASP A 374 14.03 -22.70 2.78
N ASP A 375 14.25 -23.63 1.85
CA ASP A 375 15.19 -24.75 2.01
C ASP A 375 16.66 -24.30 2.19
N TYR A 376 16.96 -23.03 1.96
CA TYR A 376 18.29 -22.43 2.10
C TYR A 376 18.43 -21.55 3.34
N GLY A 377 17.41 -21.49 4.19
CA GLY A 377 17.40 -20.69 5.41
C GLY A 377 17.19 -19.18 5.17
N ARG A 378 16.73 -18.80 3.97
CA ARG A 378 16.31 -17.42 3.68
C ARG A 378 14.86 -17.25 4.14
N MET A 379 14.53 -16.08 4.66
CA MET A 379 13.16 -15.80 5.07
C MET A 379 12.20 -15.87 3.89
N SER A 380 11.00 -16.38 4.14
CA SER A 380 9.91 -16.47 3.15
C SER A 380 8.63 -15.93 3.78
N ALA A 381 7.76 -15.33 2.96
CA ALA A 381 6.42 -14.96 3.37
C ALA A 381 5.45 -15.99 2.78
N LYS A 382 4.46 -16.45 3.56
CA LYS A 382 3.52 -17.49 3.11
C LYS A 382 2.08 -17.16 3.47
N LEU A 383 1.18 -17.69 2.65
CA LEU A 383 -0.24 -17.76 2.93
C LEU A 383 -0.56 -19.07 3.66
N GLY A 384 -1.64 -19.08 4.43
CA GLY A 384 -2.08 -20.27 5.15
C GLY A 384 -3.46 -20.12 5.76
N LEU A 385 -3.74 -20.97 6.76
CA LEU A 385 -4.95 -20.93 7.56
C LEU A 385 -4.60 -20.65 9.02
N GLU A 386 -5.43 -19.87 9.68
CA GLU A 386 -5.42 -19.77 11.14
C GLU A 386 -6.12 -20.99 11.73
N LEU A 387 -5.53 -21.59 12.77
CA LEU A 387 -6.15 -22.73 13.43
C LEU A 387 -7.33 -22.31 14.31
N PRO A 388 -8.40 -23.11 14.37
CA PRO A 388 -9.43 -22.88 15.36
C PRO A 388 -8.90 -23.17 16.77
N PHE A 389 -9.24 -22.30 17.75
CA PHE A 389 -8.94 -22.49 19.18
C PHE A 389 -7.45 -22.52 19.58
N THR A 390 -6.67 -21.61 19.01
CA THR A 390 -5.25 -21.45 19.34
C THR A 390 -5.05 -20.99 20.79
N ASN A 391 -3.92 -21.38 21.37
CA ASN A 391 -3.47 -20.94 22.69
C ASN A 391 -1.95 -20.79 22.66
N ALA A 392 -1.34 -20.26 23.73
CA ALA A 392 0.09 -20.00 23.78
C ALA A 392 1.00 -21.22 23.51
N ALA A 393 0.48 -22.46 23.55
CA ALA A 393 1.21 -23.68 23.27
C ALA A 393 0.97 -24.28 21.87
N ILE A 394 0.05 -23.74 21.07
CA ILE A 394 -0.29 -24.22 19.72
C ILE A 394 0.03 -23.10 18.72
N ALA A 395 0.76 -23.42 17.64
CA ALA A 395 1.06 -22.47 16.59
C ALA A 395 -0.24 -21.85 16.04
N ASN A 396 -0.30 -20.52 15.92
CA ASN A 396 -1.54 -19.84 15.55
C ASN A 396 -1.96 -20.11 14.09
N PHE A 397 -1.01 -20.49 13.24
CA PHE A 397 -1.17 -20.58 11.80
C PHE A 397 -0.55 -21.87 11.26
N ILE A 398 -1.21 -22.48 10.29
CA ILE A 398 -0.61 -23.50 9.43
C ILE A 398 -0.37 -22.88 8.07
N LEU A 399 0.90 -22.69 7.76
CA LEU A 399 1.35 -22.20 6.47
C LEU A 399 1.27 -23.30 5.45
N GLN A 400 0.98 -22.88 4.22
CA GLN A 400 0.79 -23.78 3.11
C GLN A 400 1.70 -23.35 1.97
N ASN A 401 2.25 -24.33 1.28
CA ASN A 401 3.00 -24.12 0.06
C ASN A 401 2.02 -24.03 -1.12
N PHE A 402 2.42 -23.44 -2.24
CA PHE A 402 1.53 -23.35 -3.40
C PHE A 402 1.08 -24.74 -3.89
N VAL A 403 1.94 -25.75 -3.76
CA VAL A 403 1.67 -27.12 -4.19
C VAL A 403 0.71 -27.89 -3.27
N ASP A 404 0.46 -27.42 -2.05
CA ASP A 404 -0.47 -28.08 -1.14
C ASP A 404 -1.91 -28.05 -1.68
N PRO A 405 -2.76 -29.06 -1.36
CA PRO A 405 -4.14 -29.10 -1.80
C PRO A 405 -4.91 -27.79 -1.56
N ALA A 406 -5.75 -27.40 -2.52
CA ALA A 406 -6.48 -26.14 -2.46
C ALA A 406 -7.47 -26.10 -1.28
N THR A 407 -7.41 -25.02 -0.49
CA THR A 407 -8.32 -24.71 0.61
C THR A 407 -9.38 -23.69 0.20
N GLU A 408 -9.09 -22.88 -0.82
CA GLU A 408 -9.98 -21.85 -1.36
C GLU A 408 -10.88 -22.41 -2.45
N LYS A 409 -11.96 -23.04 -2.01
CA LYS A 409 -13.01 -23.58 -2.88
C LYS A 409 -14.19 -22.65 -2.94
N VAL A 410 -14.62 -22.33 -4.16
CA VAL A 410 -15.65 -21.34 -4.41
C VAL A 410 -16.61 -21.78 -5.54
N LYS A 411 -17.86 -21.33 -5.46
CA LYS A 411 -18.85 -21.49 -6.53
C LYS A 411 -19.25 -20.12 -7.12
N PRO A 412 -19.62 -20.05 -8.41
CA PRO A 412 -20.11 -18.81 -9.01
C PRO A 412 -21.31 -18.25 -8.22
N GLY A 413 -21.24 -16.97 -7.86
CA GLY A 413 -22.25 -16.26 -7.08
C GLY A 413 -22.28 -16.59 -5.58
N GLU A 414 -21.47 -17.55 -5.11
CA GLU A 414 -21.42 -17.90 -3.68
C GLU A 414 -20.70 -16.82 -2.89
N ILE A 415 -21.43 -16.14 -2.01
CA ILE A 415 -20.84 -15.18 -1.09
C ILE A 415 -19.96 -15.92 -0.08
N GLN A 416 -18.74 -15.44 0.12
CA GLN A 416 -17.91 -15.82 1.26
C GLN A 416 -17.39 -14.55 1.95
N ILE A 417 -17.08 -14.69 3.25
CA ILE A 417 -16.38 -13.67 4.02
C ILE A 417 -15.12 -14.31 4.57
N TRP A 418 -13.98 -13.70 4.30
CA TRP A 418 -12.68 -14.16 4.79
C TRP A 418 -12.19 -13.21 5.87
N ARG A 419 -11.66 -13.80 6.95
CA ARG A 419 -10.86 -13.11 7.96
C ARG A 419 -9.40 -13.49 7.70
N ILE A 420 -8.60 -12.53 7.27
CA ILE A 420 -7.20 -12.74 6.93
C ILE A 420 -6.37 -12.15 8.06
N THR A 421 -5.88 -13.01 8.94
CA THR A 421 -5.02 -12.63 10.06
C THR A 421 -3.58 -12.54 9.57
N HIS A 422 -2.94 -11.41 9.86
CA HIS A 422 -1.57 -11.18 9.41
C HIS A 422 -0.63 -11.05 10.61
N ASN A 423 0.15 -12.11 10.83
CA ASN A 423 1.22 -12.11 11.82
C ASN A 423 2.55 -11.85 11.12
N GLY A 424 3.04 -10.62 11.16
CA GLY A 424 4.16 -10.24 10.32
C GLY A 424 4.70 -8.85 10.55
N VAL A 425 5.56 -8.39 9.64
CA VAL A 425 6.20 -7.07 9.71
C VAL A 425 6.04 -6.24 8.44
N ASP A 426 5.82 -6.86 7.28
CA ASP A 426 5.64 -6.15 6.01
C ASP A 426 4.18 -6.06 5.61
N THR A 427 3.72 -4.94 5.09
CA THR A 427 2.38 -4.84 4.50
C THR A 427 2.36 -5.56 3.15
N HIS A 428 1.39 -6.47 2.96
CA HIS A 428 1.27 -7.25 1.73
C HIS A 428 0.09 -6.75 0.86
N PRO A 429 0.31 -6.42 -0.43
CA PRO A 429 -0.76 -6.19 -1.40
C PRO A 429 -1.28 -7.55 -1.87
N ILE A 430 -2.38 -8.04 -1.32
CA ILE A 430 -2.93 -9.35 -1.69
C ILE A 430 -3.86 -9.20 -2.89
N HIS A 431 -3.46 -9.78 -4.03
CA HIS A 431 -4.24 -9.81 -5.26
C HIS A 431 -5.11 -11.08 -5.34
N PHE A 432 -6.35 -10.91 -5.79
CA PHE A 432 -7.35 -11.95 -5.96
C PHE A 432 -7.71 -12.04 -7.44
N HIS A 433 -7.44 -13.19 -8.05
CA HIS A 433 -7.95 -13.44 -9.39
C HIS A 433 -9.48 -13.66 -9.33
N LEU A 434 -10.13 -13.53 -10.49
CA LEU A 434 -11.53 -13.90 -10.75
C LEU A 434 -12.61 -12.98 -10.16
N PHE A 435 -12.43 -12.42 -8.96
CA PHE A 435 -13.52 -11.74 -8.28
C PHE A 435 -13.15 -10.44 -7.61
N ASP A 436 -14.17 -9.59 -7.56
CA ASP A 436 -14.14 -8.36 -6.79
C ASP A 436 -14.32 -8.65 -5.30
N VAL A 437 -13.56 -7.90 -4.51
CA VAL A 437 -13.43 -7.99 -3.07
C VAL A 437 -13.91 -6.68 -2.45
N GLN A 438 -14.82 -6.80 -1.50
CA GLN A 438 -15.26 -5.69 -0.64
C GLN A 438 -14.46 -5.76 0.67
N VAL A 439 -13.70 -4.71 0.99
CA VAL A 439 -13.08 -4.56 2.31
C VAL A 439 -14.15 -4.12 3.31
N LEU A 440 -14.34 -4.88 4.39
CA LEU A 440 -15.37 -4.58 5.39
C LEU A 440 -14.80 -3.74 6.53
N ASN A 441 -13.73 -4.21 7.15
CA ASN A 441 -12.95 -3.52 8.16
C ASN A 441 -11.61 -4.21 8.37
N ARG A 442 -10.72 -3.51 9.08
CA ARG A 442 -9.54 -4.08 9.70
C ARG A 442 -9.71 -4.04 11.21
N VAL A 443 -9.07 -4.94 11.93
CA VAL A 443 -9.06 -4.92 13.39
C VAL A 443 -7.66 -5.27 13.89
N GLY A 444 -7.07 -4.37 14.67
CA GLY A 444 -5.78 -4.64 15.30
C GLY A 444 -5.91 -5.74 16.36
N TRP A 445 -4.81 -6.40 16.69
CA TRP A 445 -4.80 -7.40 17.76
C TRP A 445 -5.05 -6.81 19.17
N ASP A 446 -4.99 -5.48 19.27
CA ASP A 446 -5.49 -4.69 20.40
C ASP A 446 -7.03 -4.58 20.45
N GLY A 447 -7.74 -5.06 19.43
CA GLY A 447 -9.20 -5.03 19.30
C GLY A 447 -9.76 -3.74 18.68
N PHE A 448 -8.92 -2.77 18.30
CA PHE A 448 -9.41 -1.54 17.68
C PHE A 448 -9.82 -1.78 16.23
N ILE A 449 -11.07 -1.45 15.92
CA ILE A 449 -11.64 -1.55 14.57
C ILE A 449 -11.26 -0.31 13.76
N ARG A 450 -10.79 -0.54 12.53
CA ARG A 450 -10.46 0.49 11.53
C ARG A 450 -11.35 0.27 10.31
N LEU A 451 -12.10 1.29 9.94
CA LEU A 451 -12.92 1.26 8.73
C LEU A 451 -12.02 1.42 7.50
N PRO A 452 -12.41 0.89 6.33
CA PRO A 452 -11.70 1.13 5.07
C PRO A 452 -11.54 2.62 4.81
N ASP A 453 -10.45 3.00 4.15
CA ASP A 453 -10.31 4.38 3.65
C ASP A 453 -11.35 4.63 2.55
N ASP A 454 -11.76 5.90 2.35
CA ASP A 454 -12.81 6.24 1.39
C ASP A 454 -12.44 5.81 -0.05
N ASN A 455 -11.15 5.74 -0.37
CA ASN A 455 -10.62 5.25 -1.64
C ASN A 455 -10.40 3.72 -1.71
N GLU A 456 -10.62 3.00 -0.62
CA GLU A 456 -10.65 1.53 -0.57
C GLU A 456 -12.09 0.98 -0.63
N LEU A 457 -13.10 1.86 -0.62
CA LEU A 457 -14.51 1.48 -0.68
C LEU A 457 -14.93 1.00 -2.08
N GLY A 458 -15.89 0.09 -2.09
CA GLY A 458 -16.44 -0.48 -3.32
C GLY A 458 -15.83 -1.83 -3.60
N TRP A 459 -15.51 -2.07 -4.87
CA TRP A 459 -14.87 -3.30 -5.33
C TRP A 459 -13.38 -3.07 -5.53
N LYS A 460 -12.59 -4.05 -5.09
CA LYS A 460 -11.13 -4.11 -5.26
C LYS A 460 -10.76 -5.50 -5.78
N ASP A 461 -9.65 -5.61 -6.48
CA ASP A 461 -9.05 -6.92 -6.80
C ASP A 461 -7.75 -7.15 -6.01
N THR A 462 -7.21 -6.09 -5.40
CA THR A 462 -5.96 -6.11 -4.64
C THR A 462 -6.20 -5.36 -3.34
N VAL A 463 -5.88 -5.97 -2.20
CA VAL A 463 -6.17 -5.41 -0.88
C VAL A 463 -4.90 -5.37 -0.05
N ARG A 464 -4.61 -4.18 0.49
CA ARG A 464 -3.53 -3.94 1.44
C ARG A 464 -3.82 -4.62 2.78
N MET A 465 -2.95 -5.57 3.17
CA MET A 465 -2.98 -6.28 4.45
C MET A 465 -1.83 -5.80 5.32
N ASN A 466 -2.15 -5.06 6.39
CA ASN A 466 -1.11 -4.51 7.27
C ASN A 466 -0.72 -5.52 8.36
N PRO A 467 0.51 -5.45 8.88
CA PRO A 467 0.98 -6.24 10.02
C PRO A 467 0.07 -6.13 11.24
N LEU A 468 -0.09 -7.24 11.97
CA LEU A 468 -0.75 -7.29 13.29
C LEU A 468 -2.21 -6.81 13.28
N GLU A 469 -2.86 -6.97 12.13
CA GLU A 469 -4.27 -6.72 11.90
C GLU A 469 -4.93 -7.94 11.25
N ASP A 470 -6.20 -8.15 11.59
CA ASP A 470 -7.09 -8.99 10.79
C ASP A 470 -7.80 -8.11 9.78
N THR A 471 -7.66 -8.43 8.50
CA THR A 471 -8.42 -7.78 7.42
C THR A 471 -9.61 -8.64 7.03
N ILE A 472 -10.80 -8.04 7.09
CA ILE A 472 -12.07 -8.72 6.86
C ILE A 472 -12.59 -8.33 5.49
N VAL A 473 -12.77 -9.31 4.62
CA VAL A 473 -13.18 -9.09 3.24
C VAL A 473 -14.39 -9.95 2.87
N ALA A 474 -15.32 -9.39 2.09
CA ALA A 474 -16.39 -10.14 1.47
C ALA A 474 -16.11 -10.30 -0.03
N LEU A 475 -16.36 -11.50 -0.55
CA LEU A 475 -16.11 -11.83 -1.95
C LEU A 475 -17.29 -12.56 -2.57
N ARG A 476 -17.47 -12.33 -3.86
CA ARG A 476 -18.47 -13.01 -4.70
C ARG A 476 -17.79 -13.45 -6.00
N PRO A 477 -17.43 -14.74 -6.12
CA PRO A 477 -16.86 -15.31 -7.33
C PRO A 477 -17.78 -15.10 -8.53
N VAL A 478 -17.27 -14.54 -9.62
CA VAL A 478 -18.04 -14.38 -10.87
C VAL A 478 -17.38 -15.19 -11.97
N GLN A 479 -18.11 -16.13 -12.57
CA GLN A 479 -17.57 -16.94 -13.65
C GLN A 479 -17.38 -16.11 -14.93
N PRO A 480 -16.20 -16.11 -15.56
CA PRO A 480 -15.98 -15.36 -16.78
C PRO A 480 -16.85 -15.91 -17.91
N GLN A 481 -17.39 -15.00 -18.71
CA GLN A 481 -18.14 -15.36 -19.91
C GLN A 481 -17.18 -15.45 -21.09
N VAL A 482 -16.92 -16.66 -21.56
CA VAL A 482 -16.08 -16.93 -22.73
C VAL A 482 -16.92 -17.60 -23.83
N PRO A 483 -16.62 -17.36 -25.13
CA PRO A 483 -17.42 -17.90 -26.25
C PRO A 483 -17.14 -19.39 -26.53
N PHE A 484 -16.46 -20.09 -25.63
CA PHE A 484 -16.09 -21.50 -25.75
C PHE A 484 -16.25 -22.20 -24.39
N THR A 485 -16.32 -23.53 -24.39
CA THR A 485 -16.31 -24.30 -23.13
C THR A 485 -14.93 -24.23 -22.50
N LEU A 486 -14.85 -23.73 -21.28
CA LEU A 486 -13.60 -23.70 -20.51
C LEU A 486 -13.35 -25.09 -19.91
N PRO A 487 -12.28 -25.81 -20.31
CA PRO A 487 -12.00 -27.14 -19.78
C PRO A 487 -11.51 -27.09 -18.34
N ASN A 488 -11.63 -28.22 -17.64
CA ASN A 488 -11.07 -28.40 -16.31
C ASN A 488 -9.53 -28.42 -16.35
N SER A 489 -8.89 -27.78 -15.37
CA SER A 489 -7.45 -27.90 -15.12
C SER A 489 -7.17 -29.20 -14.38
N ILE A 490 -6.64 -30.20 -15.09
CA ILE A 490 -6.27 -31.50 -14.52
C ILE A 490 -4.76 -31.66 -14.61
N ARG A 491 -4.08 -31.56 -13.46
CA ARG A 491 -2.61 -31.57 -13.38
C ARG A 491 -2.12 -32.19 -12.06
N PRO A 492 -0.85 -32.62 -11.98
CA PRO A 492 -0.24 -32.93 -10.69
C PRO A 492 -0.26 -31.70 -9.76
N LEU A 493 -0.39 -31.93 -8.46
CA LEU A 493 -0.23 -30.90 -7.42
C LEU A 493 1.12 -30.18 -7.58
N HIS A 494 2.19 -30.94 -7.78
CA HIS A 494 3.55 -30.47 -8.02
C HIS A 494 4.02 -30.86 -9.45
N PRO A 495 3.93 -29.96 -10.45
CA PRO A 495 4.24 -30.29 -11.84
C PRO A 495 5.70 -30.67 -12.10
N ALA A 496 6.64 -30.21 -11.26
CA ALA A 496 8.07 -30.51 -11.41
C ALA A 496 8.53 -31.83 -10.76
N MET A 497 7.64 -32.56 -10.07
CA MET A 497 8.00 -33.78 -9.33
C MET A 497 7.24 -35.00 -9.90
N PRO A 498 7.76 -36.23 -9.74
CA PRO A 498 7.02 -37.43 -10.11
C PRO A 498 5.79 -37.62 -9.21
N LEU A 499 4.76 -38.29 -9.74
CA LEU A 499 3.61 -38.72 -8.93
C LEU A 499 4.06 -39.64 -7.80
N GLY A 500 3.45 -39.51 -6.63
CA GLY A 500 3.81 -40.22 -5.40
C GLY A 500 4.91 -39.55 -4.57
N SER A 501 5.60 -38.52 -5.09
CA SER A 501 6.61 -37.77 -4.31
C SER A 501 5.97 -36.99 -3.16
N THR A 502 6.63 -36.93 -2.01
CA THR A 502 6.23 -36.07 -0.87
C THR A 502 6.97 -34.72 -0.88
N GLU A 503 7.81 -34.47 -1.88
CA GLU A 503 8.64 -33.27 -1.95
C GLU A 503 7.81 -31.99 -2.14
N GLY A 504 8.11 -30.96 -1.35
CA GLY A 504 7.44 -29.66 -1.38
C GLY A 504 6.09 -29.60 -0.66
N PHE A 505 5.55 -30.70 -0.14
CA PHE A 505 4.28 -30.68 0.60
C PHE A 505 4.46 -30.39 2.09
N SER A 506 3.51 -29.67 2.67
CA SER A 506 3.45 -29.44 4.11
C SER A 506 3.17 -30.73 4.89
N SER A 507 3.85 -30.91 6.02
CA SER A 507 3.69 -32.06 6.91
C SER A 507 2.49 -31.95 7.86
N MET A 508 1.90 -30.75 7.96
CA MET A 508 0.81 -30.43 8.87
C MET A 508 -0.52 -30.31 8.13
N ASP A 509 -1.59 -30.80 8.75
CA ASP A 509 -2.96 -30.62 8.29
C ASP A 509 -3.45 -29.21 8.66
N PRO A 510 -3.78 -28.36 7.67
CA PRO A 510 -4.20 -26.99 7.95
C PRO A 510 -5.60 -26.88 8.54
N ALA A 511 -6.39 -27.97 8.58
CA ALA A 511 -7.70 -27.98 9.22
C ALA A 511 -7.63 -28.30 10.73
N THR A 512 -6.67 -29.13 11.14
CA THR A 512 -6.57 -29.64 12.52
C THR A 512 -5.34 -29.10 13.26
N GLY A 513 -4.28 -28.76 12.53
CA GLY A 513 -2.98 -28.41 13.12
C GLY A 513 -2.18 -29.63 13.57
N ASP A 514 -2.63 -30.84 13.27
CA ASP A 514 -1.89 -32.07 13.55
C ASP A 514 -0.97 -32.44 12.39
N GLN A 515 0.03 -33.28 12.64
CA GLN A 515 0.79 -33.89 11.57
C GLN A 515 -0.11 -34.82 10.74
N TRP A 516 0.02 -34.80 9.42
CA TRP A 516 -0.70 -35.73 8.56
C TRP A 516 -0.39 -37.19 8.94
N ALA A 517 -1.42 -37.96 9.24
CA ALA A 517 -1.29 -39.40 9.51
C ALA A 517 -0.73 -40.16 8.30
N THR A 518 -1.10 -39.73 7.10
CA THR A 518 -0.54 -40.17 5.82
C THR A 518 0.03 -38.95 5.10
N PRO A 519 1.35 -38.90 4.81
CA PRO A 519 1.95 -37.78 4.11
C PRO A 519 1.23 -37.46 2.80
N GLN A 520 1.07 -36.17 2.51
CA GLN A 520 0.58 -35.73 1.21
C GLN A 520 1.60 -36.12 0.13
N THR A 521 1.10 -36.65 -0.98
CA THR A 521 1.91 -37.03 -2.13
C THR A 521 1.42 -36.35 -3.38
N ASN A 522 2.35 -36.08 -4.30
CA ASN A 522 2.04 -35.53 -5.61
C ASN A 522 1.10 -36.47 -6.36
N GLN A 523 -0.08 -35.97 -6.71
CA GLN A 523 -1.13 -36.73 -7.36
C GLN A 523 -1.85 -35.84 -8.38
N MET A 524 -2.52 -36.49 -9.34
CA MET A 524 -3.37 -35.77 -10.29
C MET A 524 -4.58 -35.22 -9.57
N VAL A 525 -4.82 -33.91 -9.71
CA VAL A 525 -5.96 -33.21 -9.12
C VAL A 525 -6.70 -32.47 -10.23
N ASN A 526 -8.02 -32.43 -10.12
CA ASN A 526 -8.87 -31.57 -10.93
C ASN A 526 -9.13 -30.27 -10.15
N PHE A 527 -8.56 -29.17 -10.62
CA PHE A 527 -8.72 -27.82 -10.07
C PHE A 527 -9.93 -27.09 -10.68
N GLY A 528 -10.79 -27.76 -11.45
CA GLY A 528 -11.94 -27.13 -12.10
C GLY A 528 -11.48 -25.96 -12.97
N HIS A 529 -12.04 -24.77 -12.72
CA HIS A 529 -11.47 -23.53 -13.24
C HIS A 529 -10.51 -22.95 -12.20
N GLU A 530 -9.24 -23.03 -12.51
CA GLU A 530 -8.14 -22.72 -11.59
C GLU A 530 -7.74 -21.25 -11.66
N TYR A 531 -7.62 -20.62 -10.50
CA TYR A 531 -7.19 -19.24 -10.30
C TYR A 531 -6.24 -19.18 -9.08
N THR A 532 -5.79 -17.99 -8.72
CA THR A 532 -4.88 -17.79 -7.60
C THR A 532 -5.28 -16.58 -6.77
N TRP A 533 -4.86 -16.60 -5.51
CA TRP A 533 -4.67 -15.39 -4.73
C TRP A 533 -3.26 -15.40 -4.16
N HIS A 534 -2.63 -14.24 -4.11
CA HIS A 534 -1.21 -14.14 -3.81
C HIS A 534 -0.83 -12.75 -3.33
N CYS A 535 0.32 -12.65 -2.69
CA CYS A 535 0.97 -11.35 -2.53
C CYS A 535 1.47 -10.85 -3.89
N HIS A 536 1.29 -9.55 -4.15
CA HIS A 536 1.76 -8.91 -5.37
C HIS A 536 3.09 -8.16 -5.17
N ILE A 537 3.78 -8.39 -4.05
CA ILE A 537 5.24 -8.22 -4.01
C ILE A 537 5.82 -9.45 -4.70
N LEU A 538 6.39 -9.25 -5.89
CA LEU A 538 6.78 -10.36 -6.76
C LEU A 538 7.75 -11.32 -6.07
N SER A 539 8.75 -10.78 -5.34
CA SER A 539 9.66 -11.63 -4.58
C SER A 539 8.95 -12.50 -3.54
N HIS A 540 7.82 -12.08 -2.98
CA HIS A 540 7.02 -12.93 -2.10
C HIS A 540 6.23 -13.96 -2.90
N GLU A 541 5.60 -13.56 -4.02
CA GLU A 541 4.89 -14.44 -4.95
C GLU A 541 5.77 -15.60 -5.46
N GLU A 542 6.94 -15.26 -6.00
CA GLU A 542 7.89 -16.22 -6.59
C GLU A 542 8.60 -17.08 -5.55
N ASN A 543 8.63 -16.64 -4.29
CA ASN A 543 9.08 -17.43 -3.14
C ASN A 543 7.90 -17.95 -2.31
N ASP A 544 6.82 -18.33 -3.01
CA ASP A 544 5.73 -19.21 -2.58
C ASP A 544 4.59 -18.57 -1.76
N MET A 545 4.44 -17.23 -1.77
CA MET A 545 3.31 -16.52 -1.16
C MET A 545 2.06 -16.51 -2.05
N MET A 546 1.64 -17.68 -2.51
CA MET A 546 0.53 -17.87 -3.44
C MET A 546 -0.25 -19.14 -3.12
N ARG A 547 -1.57 -19.13 -3.35
CA ARG A 547 -2.44 -20.30 -3.15
C ARG A 547 -3.45 -20.45 -4.28
N PRO A 548 -3.79 -21.69 -4.68
CA PRO A 548 -4.76 -21.94 -5.72
C PRO A 548 -6.20 -21.73 -5.24
N ILE A 549 -7.01 -21.11 -6.10
CA ILE A 549 -8.46 -21.00 -5.97
C ILE A 549 -9.10 -21.98 -6.95
N VAL A 550 -10.00 -22.81 -6.46
CA VAL A 550 -10.79 -23.75 -7.27
C VAL A 550 -12.20 -23.19 -7.43
N LEU A 551 -12.52 -22.70 -8.63
CA LEU A 551 -13.87 -22.35 -9.04
C LEU A 551 -14.56 -23.58 -9.65
N ASN A 552 -15.86 -23.74 -9.35
CA ASN A 552 -16.69 -24.83 -9.85
C ASN A 552 -16.30 -26.21 -9.31
N VAL A 553 -16.18 -26.33 -7.98
CA VAL A 553 -16.01 -27.63 -7.31
C VAL A 553 -17.05 -28.68 -7.72
N ASP A 554 -18.23 -28.25 -8.17
CA ASP A 554 -19.33 -29.10 -8.62
C ASP A 554 -19.33 -29.36 -10.15
N GLN A 555 -18.35 -28.88 -10.93
CA GLN A 555 -18.11 -29.38 -12.30
C GLN A 555 -17.42 -30.75 -12.22
N LEU A 556 -18.19 -31.67 -11.67
CA LEU A 556 -17.84 -33.01 -11.28
C LEU A 556 -17.51 -33.83 -12.53
N LEU A 557 -16.41 -34.56 -12.43
CA LEU A 557 -16.25 -35.77 -13.22
C LEU A 557 -17.29 -36.76 -12.65
N TYR A 558 -18.36 -36.98 -13.41
CA TYR A 558 -19.27 -38.07 -13.14
C TYR A 558 -18.85 -39.29 -13.96
N ALA A 559 -18.78 -40.46 -13.34
CA ALA A 559 -18.59 -41.72 -14.03
C ALA A 559 -19.79 -42.62 -13.76
N VAL A 560 -20.31 -43.25 -14.82
CA VAL A 560 -21.28 -44.34 -14.67
C VAL A 560 -20.51 -45.65 -14.72
N LEU A 561 -20.53 -46.38 -13.61
CA LEU A 561 -19.95 -47.71 -13.48
C LEU A 561 -21.09 -48.68 -13.14
N GLY A 562 -21.56 -49.41 -14.15
CA GLY A 562 -22.77 -50.23 -14.03
C GLY A 562 -24.04 -49.38 -13.86
N SER A 563 -24.81 -49.61 -12.80
CA SER A 563 -25.98 -48.80 -12.44
C SER A 563 -25.66 -47.61 -11.50
N SER A 564 -24.41 -47.49 -11.07
CA SER A 564 -23.98 -46.51 -10.09
C SER A 564 -23.37 -45.27 -10.75
N LEU A 565 -23.81 -44.11 -10.31
CA LEU A 565 -23.30 -42.79 -10.59
C LEU A 565 -22.27 -42.45 -9.53
N TRP A 566 -21.04 -42.20 -9.98
CA TRP A 566 -19.92 -41.85 -9.15
C TRP A 566 -19.55 -40.40 -9.37
N GLN A 567 -19.26 -39.70 -8.29
CA GLN A 567 -18.81 -38.32 -8.26
C GLN A 567 -17.33 -38.29 -7.87
N TRP A 568 -16.49 -37.66 -8.68
CA TRP A 568 -15.10 -37.40 -8.32
C TRP A 568 -14.98 -36.11 -7.50
N ASP A 569 -14.57 -36.24 -6.23
CA ASP A 569 -14.21 -35.13 -5.35
C ASP A 569 -12.74 -35.30 -4.94
N MET A 570 -11.88 -34.49 -5.56
CA MET A 570 -10.47 -34.27 -5.16
C MET A 570 -9.69 -35.52 -4.73
N GLY A 571 -9.63 -36.54 -5.58
CA GLY A 571 -8.85 -37.76 -5.29
C GLY A 571 -9.69 -38.95 -4.86
N SER A 572 -10.99 -38.77 -4.60
CA SER A 572 -11.90 -39.84 -4.22
C SER A 572 -13.13 -39.92 -5.13
N TRP A 573 -13.50 -41.13 -5.53
CA TRP A 573 -14.78 -41.41 -6.15
C TRP A 573 -15.79 -41.75 -5.06
N THR A 574 -16.86 -40.96 -4.97
CA THR A 574 -17.99 -41.23 -4.07
C THR A 574 -19.19 -41.65 -4.89
N GLN A 575 -19.80 -42.79 -4.59
CA GLN A 575 -21.06 -43.20 -5.21
C GLN A 575 -22.20 -42.34 -4.66
N ILE A 576 -23.00 -41.74 -5.55
CA ILE A 576 -24.03 -40.75 -5.18
C ILE A 576 -25.47 -41.21 -5.47
N ASN A 577 -25.67 -42.47 -5.86
CA ASN A 577 -26.99 -43.06 -6.09
C ASN A 577 -27.10 -44.53 -5.65
#